data_AF-A0A2A6D168-F1
#
_entry.id   AF-A0A2A6D168-F1
#
_cell.length_a   1.000
_cell.length_b   1.000
_cell.length_c   1.000
_cell.angle_alpha   90.00
_cell.angle_beta   90.00
_cell.angle_gamma   90.00
#
_symmetry.space_group_name_H-M   'P 1'
#
loop_
_entity.id
_entity.type
_entity.pdbx_description
1 polymer ?
#
loop_
_entity_poly.entity_id
_entity_poly.type
_entity_poly.pdbx_seq_one_letter_code
_entity_poly.pdbx_strand_id
1 'polypeptide(L)'
;MWCRDWESSFYMAHWPPSKRLKSALAERRRGIKYTLPGMKYEFSETRILSEEAASVLKKSVDSVDEDINWNGLKQLMDSREHLAALEATGKILTLLGQGMDKSGRSSTLSPFALEIWSIRFQLLFGLKKYTELLDEMTSFEDLDAPDLFFQYHDDKKEGSMIPFALRMVHAEALVHSPLPMQAVGRVDRLIADVTTLPDFVISSIEKVRDTVDNMDRSELSFLLSRIHLSRSQEDEAIAVLKDASASDEGMRLHQE
;
A
#
# COMPACT_ATOMS: atom_id res chain seq x y z
N MET A 1 8.08 5.28 8.74
CA MET A 1 8.61 4.58 7.55
C MET A 1 7.85 5.16 6.37
N TRP A 2 8.44 6.12 5.65
CA TRP A 2 7.71 6.90 4.65
C TRP A 2 8.64 7.22 3.49
N CYS A 3 8.69 6.35 2.50
CA CYS A 3 9.70 6.44 1.43
C CYS A 3 9.03 6.64 0.08
N ARG A 4 9.41 7.70 -0.64
CA ARG A 4 9.14 7.88 -2.08
C ARG A 4 10.15 7.13 -2.94
N ASP A 5 11.20 6.54 -2.36
CA ASP A 5 12.30 5.97 -3.15
C ASP A 5 11.92 4.63 -3.80
N TRP A 6 10.70 4.53 -4.31
CA TRP A 6 10.30 3.61 -5.36
C TRP A 6 10.54 4.21 -6.75
N GLU A 7 11.64 4.94 -6.96
CA GLU A 7 12.01 5.46 -8.29
C GLU A 7 12.09 4.34 -9.36
N SER A 8 12.15 3.09 -8.93
CA SER A 8 11.77 1.94 -9.73
C SER A 8 10.26 1.65 -9.63
N SER A 9 9.38 2.54 -10.12
CA SER A 9 7.99 2.16 -10.51
C SER A 9 8.00 1.07 -11.58
N PHE A 10 9.18 0.68 -12.04
CA PHE A 10 9.46 -0.46 -12.88
C PHE A 10 8.77 -1.76 -12.43
N TYR A 11 8.68 -2.05 -11.12
CA TYR A 11 7.97 -3.27 -10.66
C TYR A 11 6.46 -3.19 -10.94
N MET A 12 5.87 -1.99 -10.91
CA MET A 12 4.46 -1.80 -11.19
C MET A 12 4.15 -2.29 -12.61
N ALA A 13 5.03 -2.03 -13.58
CA ALA A 13 4.89 -2.48 -14.97
C ALA A 13 4.99 -4.00 -15.15
N HIS A 14 5.55 -4.71 -14.18
CA HIS A 14 5.74 -6.17 -14.24
C HIS A 14 4.76 -6.94 -13.34
N TRP A 15 3.90 -6.23 -12.60
CA TRP A 15 2.96 -6.87 -11.69
C TRP A 15 2.01 -7.82 -12.43
N PRO A 16 1.84 -9.07 -11.97
CA PRO A 16 1.06 -10.06 -12.70
C PRO A 16 -0.43 -9.66 -12.84
N PRO A 17 -1.07 -9.94 -13.99
CA PRO A 17 -2.46 -9.61 -14.22
C PRO A 17 -3.41 -10.49 -13.39
N SER A 18 -4.43 -9.87 -12.78
CA SER A 18 -5.44 -10.60 -12.01
C SER A 18 -6.38 -11.44 -12.89
N LYS A 19 -7.05 -12.43 -12.28
CA LYS A 19 -8.12 -13.21 -12.95
C LYS A 19 -9.27 -12.31 -13.42
N ARG A 20 -9.66 -11.33 -12.60
CA ARG A 20 -10.73 -10.36 -12.92
C ARG A 20 -10.37 -9.50 -14.11
N LEU A 21 -9.12 -9.03 -14.17
CA LEU A 21 -8.63 -8.27 -15.31
C LEU A 21 -8.66 -9.10 -16.60
N LYS A 22 -8.12 -10.33 -16.56
CA LYS A 22 -8.14 -11.25 -17.72
C LYS A 22 -9.57 -11.46 -18.25
N SER A 23 -10.53 -11.65 -17.33
CA SER A 23 -11.95 -11.77 -17.67
C SER A 23 -12.49 -10.50 -18.34
N ALA A 24 -12.25 -9.33 -17.74
CA ALA A 24 -12.75 -8.05 -18.27
C ALA A 24 -12.19 -7.74 -19.67
N LEU A 25 -10.91 -8.02 -19.91
CA LEU A 25 -10.27 -7.84 -21.21
C LEU A 25 -10.83 -8.82 -22.25
N ALA A 26 -11.02 -10.09 -21.89
CA ALA A 26 -11.61 -11.11 -22.77
C ALA A 26 -13.05 -10.75 -23.18
N GLU A 27 -13.83 -10.21 -22.24
CA GLU A 27 -15.20 -9.74 -22.46
C GLU A 27 -15.27 -8.36 -23.13
N ARG A 28 -14.13 -7.72 -23.44
CA ARG A 28 -14.01 -6.35 -23.96
C ARG A 28 -14.78 -5.31 -23.13
N ARG A 29 -14.90 -5.55 -21.82
CA ARG A 29 -15.49 -4.62 -20.86
C ARG A 29 -14.45 -3.53 -20.58
N ARG A 30 -14.59 -2.37 -21.23
CA ARG A 30 -13.79 -1.16 -20.94
C ARG A 30 -14.69 -0.06 -20.38
N GLY A 31 -14.10 0.83 -19.58
CA GLY A 31 -14.79 1.99 -19.02
C GLY A 31 -15.72 1.70 -17.84
N ILE A 32 -15.90 0.44 -17.45
CA ILE A 32 -16.54 0.07 -16.19
C ILE A 32 -15.58 0.44 -15.05
N LYS A 33 -16.07 1.17 -14.06
CA LYS A 33 -15.33 1.46 -12.82
C LYS A 33 -15.73 0.46 -11.76
N TYR A 34 -14.76 -0.29 -11.27
CA TYR A 34 -14.92 -1.32 -10.26
C TYR A 34 -14.53 -0.78 -8.89
N THR A 35 -13.42 -0.07 -8.82
CA THR A 35 -12.94 0.56 -7.58
C THR A 35 -13.52 1.97 -7.47
N LEU A 36 -14.27 2.21 -6.40
CA LEU A 36 -14.97 3.47 -6.14
C LEU A 36 -14.51 4.04 -4.79
N PRO A 37 -13.25 4.51 -4.70
CA PRO A 37 -12.69 5.01 -3.46
C PRO A 37 -13.31 6.35 -3.11
N GLY A 38 -13.49 6.56 -1.81
CA GLY A 38 -13.81 7.85 -1.25
C GLY A 38 -13.67 7.79 0.26
N MET A 39 -13.14 8.87 0.83
CA MET A 39 -12.99 8.97 2.27
C MET A 39 -14.33 8.78 2.96
N LYS A 40 -14.30 8.03 4.06
CA LYS A 40 -15.46 7.81 4.93
C LYS A 40 -15.32 8.57 6.24
N TYR A 41 -14.09 8.97 6.59
CA TYR A 41 -13.79 9.69 7.82
C TYR A 41 -12.93 10.93 7.55
N GLU A 42 -13.33 12.04 8.12
CA GLU A 42 -12.54 13.27 8.14
C GLU A 42 -11.79 13.38 9.46
N PHE A 43 -10.49 13.66 9.38
CA PHE A 43 -9.63 13.86 10.55
C PHE A 43 -9.19 15.32 10.58
N SER A 44 -10.00 16.14 11.23
CA SER A 44 -9.67 17.53 11.54
C SER A 44 -9.75 17.71 13.05
N GLU A 45 -8.71 17.30 13.77
CA GLU A 45 -8.61 17.58 15.19
C GLU A 45 -8.06 18.99 15.41
N THR A 46 -8.75 19.78 16.25
CA THR A 46 -8.23 21.04 16.77
C THR A 46 -7.01 20.76 17.62
N ARG A 47 -5.84 20.77 17.00
CA ARG A 47 -4.56 20.57 17.68
C ARG A 47 -3.65 21.77 17.50
N ILE A 48 -2.76 21.95 18.47
CA ILE A 48 -1.68 22.93 18.38
C ILE A 48 -0.61 22.31 17.48
N LEU A 49 -0.54 22.78 16.25
CA LEU A 49 0.57 22.50 15.33
C LEU A 49 1.70 23.49 15.61
N SER A 50 2.95 23.08 15.36
CA SER A 50 4.02 24.06 15.21
C SER A 50 3.73 24.98 14.02
N GLU A 51 4.25 26.20 14.05
CA GLU A 51 4.09 27.14 12.93
C GLU A 51 4.64 26.55 11.63
N GLU A 52 5.74 25.78 11.71
CA GLU A 52 6.30 25.07 10.57
C GLU A 52 5.34 24.01 10.04
N ALA A 53 4.80 23.13 10.90
CA ALA A 53 3.89 22.06 10.48
C ALA A 53 2.58 22.62 9.90
N ALA A 54 2.05 23.71 10.48
CA ALA A 54 0.87 24.39 9.95
C ALA A 54 1.13 25.00 8.56
N SER A 55 2.30 25.62 8.37
CA SER A 55 2.72 26.19 7.08
C SER A 55 2.88 25.11 6.01
N VAL A 56 3.56 24.00 6.35
CA VAL A 56 3.73 22.85 5.45
C VAL A 56 2.38 22.26 5.08
N LEU A 57 1.53 21.98 6.07
CA LEU A 57 0.18 21.46 5.82
C LEU A 57 -0.58 22.34 4.85
N LYS A 58 -0.65 23.66 5.10
CA LYS A 58 -1.35 24.60 4.23
C LYS A 58 -0.82 24.59 2.79
N LYS A 59 0.50 24.64 2.62
CA LYS A 59 1.12 24.63 1.28
C LYS A 59 0.82 23.34 0.50
N SER A 60 0.76 22.21 1.20
CA SER A 60 0.62 20.87 0.61
C SER A 60 -0.81 20.51 0.25
N VAL A 61 -1.79 21.26 0.75
CA VAL A 61 -3.22 20.90 0.60
C VAL A 61 -3.97 21.85 -0.32
N ASP A 62 -3.40 23.02 -0.60
CA ASP A 62 -3.95 23.99 -1.56
C ASP A 62 -3.39 23.76 -2.98
N SER A 63 -2.45 22.83 -3.14
CA SER A 63 -1.72 22.59 -4.38
C SER A 63 -2.31 21.42 -5.19
N VAL A 64 -2.47 21.64 -6.49
CA VAL A 64 -2.75 20.56 -7.48
C VAL A 64 -1.47 19.87 -7.96
N ASP A 65 -0.30 20.37 -7.54
CA ASP A 65 1.01 19.84 -7.91
C ASP A 65 1.40 18.65 -7.01
N GLU A 66 1.62 17.50 -7.65
CA GLU A 66 1.94 16.23 -6.99
C GLU A 66 3.26 16.27 -6.21
N ASP A 67 4.27 17.00 -6.71
CA ASP A 67 5.58 17.11 -6.05
C ASP A 67 5.50 17.98 -4.80
N ILE A 68 4.72 19.07 -4.85
CA ILE A 68 4.47 19.90 -3.65
C ILE A 68 3.76 19.06 -2.58
N ASN A 69 2.73 18.32 -2.98
CA ASN A 69 1.94 17.48 -2.09
C ASN A 69 2.81 16.40 -1.42
N TRP A 70 3.64 15.72 -2.22
CA TRP A 70 4.56 14.71 -1.71
C TRP A 70 5.60 15.29 -0.75
N ASN A 71 6.30 16.35 -1.16
CA ASN A 71 7.35 16.97 -0.32
C ASN A 71 6.78 17.44 1.01
N GLY A 72 5.56 17.97 0.97
CA GLY A 72 4.78 18.32 2.14
C GLY A 72 4.49 17.16 3.08
N LEU A 73 3.94 16.07 2.54
CA LEU A 73 3.68 14.85 3.30
C LEU A 73 4.97 14.31 3.92
N LYS A 74 6.05 14.22 3.14
CA LYS A 74 7.36 13.77 3.63
C LYS A 74 7.84 14.61 4.82
N GLN A 75 7.77 15.94 4.71
CA GLN A 75 8.15 16.85 5.80
C GLN A 75 7.33 16.61 7.08
N LEU A 76 6.00 16.48 6.96
CA LEU A 76 5.12 16.21 8.10
C LEU A 76 5.41 14.85 8.75
N MET A 77 5.72 13.86 7.92
CA MET A 77 6.05 12.51 8.38
C MET A 77 7.42 12.45 9.07
N ASP A 78 8.43 13.13 8.52
CA ASP A 78 9.77 13.23 9.09
C ASP A 78 9.77 14.02 10.41
N SER A 79 8.90 15.03 10.54
CA SER A 79 8.70 15.79 11.77
C SER A 79 7.83 15.07 12.81
N ARG A 80 7.40 13.83 12.56
CA ARG A 80 6.51 13.03 13.41
C ARG A 80 5.11 13.63 13.62
N GLU A 81 4.69 14.52 12.74
CA GLU A 81 3.37 15.14 12.73
C GLU A 81 2.35 14.23 12.00
N HIS A 82 2.21 12.98 12.46
CA HIS A 82 1.44 11.95 11.74
C HIS A 82 -0.05 12.29 11.58
N LEU A 83 -0.65 12.96 12.57
CA LEU A 83 -2.05 13.43 12.45
C LEU A 83 -2.18 14.55 11.42
N ALA A 84 -1.15 15.37 11.23
CA ALA A 84 -1.11 16.40 10.18
C ALA A 84 -0.88 15.81 8.80
N ALA A 85 -0.01 14.80 8.71
CA ALA A 85 0.13 14.02 7.49
C ALA A 85 -1.22 13.35 7.13
N LEU A 86 -1.94 12.80 8.11
CA LEU A 86 -3.23 12.15 7.88
C LEU A 86 -4.28 13.15 7.35
N GLU A 87 -4.34 14.33 7.96
CA GLU A 87 -5.19 15.43 7.49
C GLU A 87 -4.81 15.88 6.07
N ALA A 88 -3.51 16.02 5.78
CA ALA A 88 -3.01 16.37 4.46
C ALA A 88 -3.44 15.35 3.39
N THR A 89 -3.31 14.04 3.67
CA THR A 89 -3.78 13.00 2.73
C THR A 89 -5.26 13.18 2.40
N GLY A 90 -6.09 13.52 3.40
CA GLY A 90 -7.52 13.69 3.17
C GLY A 90 -7.85 14.90 2.31
N LYS A 91 -7.16 16.02 2.51
CA LYS A 91 -7.35 17.21 1.68
C LYS A 91 -6.89 16.96 0.23
N ILE A 92 -5.76 16.29 0.04
CA ILE A 92 -5.26 15.89 -1.29
C ILE A 92 -6.28 14.97 -1.98
N LEU A 93 -6.79 13.94 -1.30
CA LEU A 93 -7.83 13.06 -1.85
C LEU A 93 -9.12 13.82 -2.19
N THR A 94 -9.46 14.84 -1.41
CA THR A 94 -10.61 15.72 -1.71
C THR A 94 -10.41 16.49 -3.01
N LEU A 95 -9.22 17.06 -3.25
CA LEU A 95 -8.87 17.70 -4.53
C LEU A 95 -8.93 16.71 -5.70
N LEU A 96 -8.56 15.45 -5.47
CA LEU A 96 -8.66 14.37 -6.45
C LEU A 96 -10.10 13.84 -6.64
N GLY A 97 -11.10 14.43 -5.97
CA GLY A 97 -12.50 14.04 -6.08
C GLY A 97 -12.87 12.77 -5.31
N GLN A 98 -12.03 12.35 -4.36
CA GLN A 98 -12.17 11.16 -3.52
C GLN A 98 -12.35 11.53 -2.04
N GLY A 99 -12.81 12.76 -1.78
CA GLY A 99 -13.09 13.26 -0.44
C GLY A 99 -14.32 12.63 0.22
N MET A 100 -14.74 13.21 1.34
CA MET A 100 -15.97 12.84 2.03
C MET A 100 -17.17 12.88 1.07
N ASP A 101 -18.13 11.98 1.26
CA ASP A 101 -19.33 11.79 0.43
C ASP A 101 -19.09 11.36 -1.03
N LYS A 102 -17.84 11.05 -1.39
CA LYS A 102 -17.47 10.51 -2.71
C LYS A 102 -17.32 8.99 -2.71
N SER A 103 -17.40 8.35 -1.55
CA SER A 103 -17.41 6.89 -1.44
C SER A 103 -18.52 6.28 -2.31
N GLY A 104 -18.18 5.25 -3.10
CA GLY A 104 -19.11 4.63 -4.04
C GLY A 104 -19.42 5.48 -5.28
N ARG A 105 -18.76 6.63 -5.47
CA ARG A 105 -18.87 7.43 -6.70
C ARG A 105 -17.65 7.21 -7.59
N SER A 106 -17.91 7.30 -8.89
CA SER A 106 -16.90 7.27 -9.94
C SER A 106 -15.90 8.42 -9.76
N SER A 107 -14.63 8.10 -9.53
CA SER A 107 -13.51 9.04 -9.46
C SER A 107 -12.38 8.60 -10.39
N THR A 108 -11.38 9.44 -10.61
CA THR A 108 -10.20 9.08 -11.40
C THR A 108 -9.23 8.32 -10.51
N LEU A 109 -8.78 7.14 -10.96
CA LEU A 109 -7.74 6.36 -10.31
C LEU A 109 -6.42 6.62 -11.03
N SER A 110 -5.47 7.26 -10.35
CA SER A 110 -4.10 7.44 -10.84
C SER A 110 -3.11 6.76 -9.89
N PRO A 111 -1.89 6.43 -10.35
CA PRO A 111 -0.83 5.93 -9.48
C PRO A 111 -0.59 6.87 -8.28
N PHE A 112 -0.55 8.19 -8.52
CA PHE A 112 -0.45 9.18 -7.46
C PHE A 112 -1.59 9.09 -6.44
N ALA A 113 -2.85 8.98 -6.87
CA ALA A 113 -3.97 8.82 -5.95
C ALA A 113 -3.82 7.56 -5.08
N LEU A 114 -3.36 6.45 -5.67
CA LEU A 114 -3.14 5.19 -4.97
C LEU A 114 -1.95 5.26 -3.99
N GLU A 115 -0.92 6.05 -4.28
CA GLU A 115 0.15 6.37 -3.34
C GLU A 115 -0.38 7.16 -2.14
N ILE A 116 -1.23 8.18 -2.36
CA ILE A 116 -1.85 8.94 -1.27
C ILE A 116 -2.73 8.03 -0.39
N TRP A 117 -3.50 7.12 -0.98
CA TRP A 117 -4.23 6.09 -0.23
C TRP A 117 -3.31 5.16 0.57
N SER A 118 -2.17 4.76 -0.02
CA SER A 118 -1.17 3.94 0.67
C SER A 118 -0.66 4.63 1.94
N ILE A 119 -0.30 5.91 1.85
CA ILE A 119 0.17 6.70 2.98
C ILE A 119 -0.93 6.84 4.03
N ARG A 120 -2.16 7.16 3.59
CA ARG A 120 -3.31 7.30 4.48
C ARG A 120 -3.56 6.01 5.28
N PHE A 121 -3.54 4.86 4.63
CA PHE A 121 -3.74 3.57 5.30
C PHE A 121 -2.64 3.24 6.29
N GLN A 122 -1.38 3.49 5.93
CA GLN A 122 -0.24 3.32 6.84
C GLN A 122 -0.36 4.26 8.05
N LEU A 123 -0.82 5.50 7.86
CA LEU A 123 -1.05 6.46 8.95
C LEU A 123 -2.17 5.99 9.89
N LEU A 124 -3.32 5.57 9.33
CA LEU A 124 -4.42 5.02 10.11
C LEU A 124 -3.98 3.78 10.90
N PHE A 125 -3.22 2.89 10.27
CA PHE A 125 -2.66 1.71 10.92
C PHE A 125 -1.72 2.08 12.07
N GLY A 126 -0.74 2.95 11.82
CA GLY A 126 0.21 3.42 12.83
C GLY A 126 -0.45 4.19 13.99
N LEU A 127 -1.55 4.89 13.72
CA LEU A 127 -2.37 5.58 14.72
C LEU A 127 -3.42 4.66 15.39
N LYS A 128 -3.43 3.37 15.05
CA LYS A 128 -4.35 2.34 15.57
C LYS A 128 -5.83 2.63 15.31
N LYS A 129 -6.13 3.38 14.24
CA LYS A 129 -7.48 3.69 13.74
C LYS A 129 -7.98 2.57 12.84
N TYR A 130 -8.04 1.35 13.39
CA TYR A 130 -8.28 0.14 12.59
C TYR A 130 -9.70 0.06 12.02
N THR A 131 -10.70 0.59 12.74
CA THR A 131 -12.08 0.61 12.25
C THR A 131 -12.19 1.48 11.00
N GLU A 132 -11.61 2.68 11.04
CA GLU A 132 -11.61 3.61 9.92
C GLU A 132 -10.79 3.09 8.75
N LEU A 133 -9.63 2.47 9.04
CA LEU A 133 -8.80 1.79 8.05
C LEU A 133 -9.57 0.70 7.30
N LEU A 134 -10.17 -0.24 8.03
CA LEU A 134 -10.88 -1.37 7.44
C LEU A 134 -12.10 -0.92 6.63
N ASP A 135 -12.82 0.09 7.11
CA ASP A 135 -13.97 0.62 6.41
C ASP A 135 -13.55 1.34 5.12
N GLU A 136 -12.51 2.17 5.11
CA GLU A 136 -12.02 2.81 3.88
C GLU A 136 -11.41 1.81 2.88
N MET A 137 -10.80 0.71 3.36
CA MET A 137 -10.26 -0.36 2.50
C MET A 137 -11.33 -1.11 1.70
N THR A 138 -12.59 -1.12 2.15
CA THR A 138 -13.67 -1.88 1.48
C THR A 138 -13.82 -1.53 -0.01
N SER A 139 -13.56 -0.28 -0.41
CA SER A 139 -13.65 0.16 -1.82
C SER A 139 -12.58 -0.46 -2.73
N PHE A 140 -11.53 -1.02 -2.14
CA PHE A 140 -10.38 -1.61 -2.84
C PHE A 140 -10.44 -3.14 -2.95
N GLU A 141 -11.40 -3.78 -2.27
CA GLU A 141 -11.64 -5.22 -2.29
C GLU A 141 -10.36 -6.04 -2.03
N ASP A 142 -9.82 -6.74 -3.04
CA ASP A 142 -8.58 -7.52 -2.98
C ASP A 142 -7.43 -6.92 -3.79
N LEU A 143 -7.51 -5.61 -4.11
CA LEU A 143 -6.55 -4.89 -4.95
C LEU A 143 -6.31 -5.56 -6.32
N ASP A 144 -7.36 -6.19 -6.84
CA ASP A 144 -7.31 -6.99 -8.06
C ASP A 144 -8.40 -6.66 -9.08
N ALA A 145 -9.13 -5.57 -8.83
CA ALA A 145 -10.11 -5.00 -9.73
C ALA A 145 -9.45 -4.57 -11.07
N PRO A 146 -10.12 -4.74 -12.22
CA PRO A 146 -9.53 -4.45 -13.53
C PRO A 146 -9.02 -3.02 -13.68
N ASP A 147 -9.73 -2.02 -13.16
CA ASP A 147 -9.39 -0.60 -13.27
C ASP A 147 -8.18 -0.16 -12.43
N LEU A 148 -7.59 -1.07 -11.65
CA LEU A 148 -6.32 -0.89 -10.93
C LEU A 148 -5.09 -1.30 -11.77
N PHE A 149 -5.28 -1.74 -13.02
CA PHE A 149 -4.22 -2.17 -13.92
C PHE A 149 -4.06 -1.22 -15.11
N PHE A 150 -2.81 -1.02 -15.57
CA PHE A 150 -2.54 -0.11 -16.67
C PHE A 150 -3.19 -0.59 -17.98
N GLN A 151 -3.10 -1.89 -18.27
CA GLN A 151 -3.65 -2.53 -19.47
C GLN A 151 -5.18 -2.45 -19.58
N TYR A 152 -5.88 -2.09 -18.51
CA TYR A 152 -7.32 -1.83 -18.58
C TYR A 152 -7.66 -0.50 -19.25
N HIS A 153 -6.75 0.48 -19.12
CA HIS A 153 -6.91 1.84 -19.65
C HIS A 153 -6.15 2.04 -20.97
N ASP A 154 -4.98 1.42 -21.10
CA ASP A 154 -4.10 1.54 -22.27
C ASP A 154 -3.47 0.18 -22.60
N ASP A 155 -3.81 -0.39 -23.75
CA ASP A 155 -3.34 -1.71 -24.21
C ASP A 155 -1.81 -1.79 -24.39
N LYS A 156 -1.11 -0.65 -24.42
CA LYS A 156 0.34 -0.58 -24.59
C LYS A 156 1.10 -0.61 -23.27
N LYS A 157 0.40 -0.54 -22.14
CA LYS A 157 0.99 -0.55 -20.80
C LYS A 157 0.57 -1.80 -20.07
N GLU A 158 1.51 -2.42 -19.38
CA GLU A 158 1.25 -3.60 -18.56
C GLU A 158 1.48 -3.29 -17.09
N GLY A 159 1.02 -4.21 -16.24
CA GLY A 159 1.21 -4.14 -14.80
C GLY A 159 0.09 -3.45 -14.01
N SER A 160 0.36 -3.20 -12.73
CA SER A 160 -0.60 -2.68 -11.77
C SER A 160 -0.22 -1.28 -11.30
N MET A 161 -1.20 -0.39 -11.20
CA MET A 161 -1.01 0.94 -10.62
C MET A 161 -0.88 0.89 -9.08
N ILE A 162 -1.13 -0.26 -8.47
CA ILE A 162 -1.14 -0.41 -7.02
C ILE A 162 0.29 -0.42 -6.47
N PRO A 163 0.63 0.52 -5.58
CA PRO A 163 1.92 0.52 -4.93
C PRO A 163 2.13 -0.67 -3.98
N PHE A 164 3.37 -1.13 -3.82
CA PHE A 164 3.66 -2.31 -3.01
C PHE A 164 3.28 -2.11 -1.53
N ALA A 165 3.58 -0.95 -0.95
CA ALA A 165 3.17 -0.65 0.43
C ALA A 165 1.65 -0.64 0.61
N LEU A 166 0.87 -0.29 -0.42
CA LEU A 166 -0.59 -0.42 -0.35
C LEU A 166 -0.99 -1.89 -0.25
N ARG A 167 -0.31 -2.80 -0.96
CA ARG A 167 -0.56 -4.25 -0.84
C ARG A 167 -0.23 -4.77 0.56
N MET A 168 0.92 -4.34 1.10
CA MET A 168 1.39 -4.72 2.43
C MET A 168 0.42 -4.31 3.52
N VAL A 169 0.12 -3.00 3.62
CA VAL A 169 -0.79 -2.50 4.66
C VAL A 169 -2.20 -3.09 4.51
N HIS A 170 -2.62 -3.38 3.27
CA HIS A 170 -3.92 -3.98 2.99
C HIS A 170 -4.03 -5.46 3.42
N ALA A 171 -2.91 -6.19 3.38
CA ALA A 171 -2.82 -7.54 3.94
C ALA A 171 -2.75 -7.50 5.48
N GLU A 172 -1.90 -6.62 6.02
CA GLU A 172 -1.65 -6.51 7.46
C GLU A 172 -2.90 -6.04 8.24
N ALA A 173 -3.62 -5.05 7.71
CA ALA A 173 -4.81 -4.49 8.36
C ALA A 173 -5.89 -5.54 8.66
N LEU A 174 -5.98 -6.62 7.87
CA LEU A 174 -6.95 -7.69 8.08
C LEU A 174 -6.74 -8.45 9.38
N VAL A 175 -5.54 -8.43 9.98
CA VAL A 175 -5.28 -9.01 11.31
C VAL A 175 -6.17 -8.35 12.37
N HIS A 176 -6.58 -7.09 12.15
CA HIS A 176 -7.48 -6.35 13.01
C HIS A 176 -8.96 -6.43 12.58
N SER A 177 -9.27 -7.23 11.56
CA SER A 177 -10.65 -7.45 11.09
C SER A 177 -11.30 -8.65 11.79
N PRO A 178 -12.63 -8.82 11.67
CA PRO A 178 -13.31 -10.05 12.12
C PRO A 178 -12.88 -11.32 11.37
N LEU A 179 -12.13 -11.19 10.27
CA LEU A 179 -11.71 -12.28 9.39
C LEU A 179 -10.18 -12.31 9.24
N PRO A 180 -9.40 -12.47 10.33
CA PRO A 180 -7.94 -12.37 10.30
C PRO A 180 -7.28 -13.43 9.40
N MET A 181 -7.97 -14.53 9.10
CA MET A 181 -7.48 -15.55 8.16
C MET A 181 -7.38 -15.07 6.72
N GLN A 182 -8.13 -14.03 6.36
CA GLN A 182 -7.97 -13.42 5.05
C GLN A 182 -6.60 -12.72 4.93
N ALA A 183 -5.97 -12.32 6.04
CA ALA A 183 -4.62 -11.75 6.03
C ALA A 183 -3.61 -12.76 5.47
N VAL A 184 -3.66 -14.01 5.93
CA VAL A 184 -2.80 -15.11 5.47
C VAL A 184 -2.98 -15.33 3.97
N GLY A 185 -4.23 -15.49 3.51
CA GLY A 185 -4.50 -15.69 2.09
C GLY A 185 -4.03 -14.53 1.20
N ARG A 186 -4.04 -13.29 1.73
CA ARG A 186 -3.48 -12.12 1.02
C ARG A 186 -1.97 -12.12 1.00
N VAL A 187 -1.31 -12.49 2.10
CA VAL A 187 0.16 -12.62 2.16
C VAL A 187 0.63 -13.73 1.23
N ASP A 188 0.00 -14.91 1.24
CA ASP A 188 0.34 -16.02 0.35
C ASP A 188 0.22 -15.62 -1.12
N ARG A 189 -0.86 -14.91 -1.47
CA ARG A 189 -1.04 -14.36 -2.82
C ARG A 189 0.05 -13.34 -3.16
N LEU A 190 0.42 -12.47 -2.22
CA LEU A 190 1.45 -11.47 -2.44
C LEU A 190 2.82 -12.14 -2.70
N ILE A 191 3.17 -13.16 -1.92
CA ILE A 191 4.38 -13.95 -2.13
C ILE A 191 4.34 -14.64 -3.49
N ALA A 192 3.21 -15.27 -3.84
CA ALA A 192 3.05 -15.90 -5.15
C ALA A 192 3.19 -14.88 -6.29
N ASP A 193 2.61 -13.69 -6.18
CA ASP A 193 2.74 -12.64 -7.20
C ASP A 193 4.19 -12.14 -7.32
N VAL A 194 4.87 -11.89 -6.19
CA VAL A 194 6.28 -11.44 -6.17
C VAL A 194 7.23 -12.48 -6.75
N THR A 195 7.03 -13.77 -6.45
CA THR A 195 7.86 -14.86 -7.02
C THR A 195 7.69 -15.04 -8.52
N THR A 196 6.65 -14.47 -9.13
CA THR A 196 6.51 -14.44 -10.60
C THR A 196 7.22 -13.26 -11.26
N LEU A 197 7.70 -12.29 -10.48
CA LEU A 197 8.41 -11.13 -11.01
C LEU A 197 9.82 -11.53 -11.47
N PRO A 198 10.35 -10.89 -12.53
CA PRO A 198 11.73 -11.11 -12.95
C PRO A 198 12.76 -10.74 -11.86
N ASP A 199 13.85 -11.49 -11.74
CA ASP A 199 14.88 -11.29 -10.71
C ASP A 199 15.45 -9.86 -10.67
N PHE A 200 15.56 -9.20 -11.82
CA PHE A 200 16.06 -7.82 -11.87
C PHE A 200 15.06 -6.80 -11.30
N VAL A 201 13.76 -7.09 -11.39
CA VAL A 201 12.69 -6.34 -10.71
C VAL A 201 12.78 -6.57 -9.21
N ILE A 202 12.90 -7.84 -8.80
CA ILE A 202 13.05 -8.22 -7.39
C ILE A 202 14.29 -7.52 -6.80
N SER A 203 15.43 -7.55 -7.49
CA SER A 203 16.66 -6.87 -7.07
C SER A 203 16.51 -5.35 -6.98
N SER A 204 15.58 -4.75 -7.74
CA SER A 204 15.30 -3.31 -7.68
C SER A 204 14.38 -2.97 -6.51
N ILE A 205 13.46 -3.88 -6.14
CA ILE A 205 12.70 -3.82 -4.89
C ILE A 205 13.65 -3.99 -3.68
N GLU A 206 14.61 -4.91 -3.78
CA GLU A 206 15.61 -5.20 -2.74
C GLU A 206 16.67 -4.09 -2.60
N LYS A 207 17.15 -3.44 -3.66
CA LYS A 207 18.13 -2.33 -3.54
C LYS A 207 17.58 -1.07 -2.88
N VAL A 208 16.26 -0.89 -2.88
CA VAL A 208 15.57 0.18 -2.13
C VAL A 208 15.48 -0.17 -0.63
N ARG A 209 15.69 -1.45 -0.28
CA ARG A 209 15.74 -1.98 1.09
C ARG A 209 17.06 -1.70 1.79
N ASP A 210 18.15 -1.44 1.08
CA ASP A 210 19.45 -1.12 1.70
C ASP A 210 19.46 0.25 2.41
N THR A 211 18.46 1.11 2.18
CA THR A 211 18.19 2.33 2.97
C THR A 211 17.16 2.14 4.08
N VAL A 212 16.50 0.97 4.16
CA VAL A 212 15.51 0.58 5.18
C VAL A 212 15.79 -0.87 5.60
N ASP A 213 16.89 -1.05 6.32
CA ASP A 213 17.36 -2.35 6.80
C ASP A 213 16.26 -3.14 7.54
N ASN A 214 16.05 -4.39 7.07
CA ASN A 214 15.37 -5.54 7.72
C ASN A 214 13.91 -5.91 7.38
N MET A 215 13.27 -5.40 6.33
CA MET A 215 11.80 -5.44 6.29
C MET A 215 11.03 -6.39 5.36
N ASP A 216 11.62 -7.20 4.48
CA ASP A 216 10.77 -7.87 3.44
C ASP A 216 10.51 -9.38 3.66
N ARG A 217 11.53 -10.25 3.69
CA ARG A 217 11.27 -11.70 3.86
C ARG A 217 11.14 -12.11 5.33
N SER A 218 11.99 -11.54 6.18
CA SER A 218 11.99 -11.77 7.62
C SER A 218 10.69 -11.29 8.27
N GLU A 219 10.17 -10.13 7.89
CA GLU A 219 8.97 -9.53 8.48
C GLU A 219 7.67 -10.12 7.95
N LEU A 220 7.58 -10.49 6.66
CA LEU A 220 6.43 -11.28 6.17
C LEU A 220 6.39 -12.63 6.88
N SER A 221 7.53 -13.30 7.01
CA SER A 221 7.66 -14.49 7.83
C SER A 221 7.38 -14.21 9.31
N PHE A 222 7.79 -13.06 9.86
CA PHE A 222 7.54 -12.71 11.26
C PHE A 222 6.06 -12.41 11.52
N LEU A 223 5.39 -11.73 10.59
CA LEU A 223 3.96 -11.44 10.63
C LEU A 223 3.18 -12.75 10.50
N LEU A 224 3.55 -13.61 9.55
CA LEU A 224 2.97 -14.93 9.35
C LEU A 224 3.19 -15.82 10.59
N SER A 225 4.40 -15.80 11.18
CA SER A 225 4.71 -16.53 12.41
C SER A 225 3.99 -15.96 13.63
N ARG A 226 3.85 -14.63 13.77
CA ARG A 226 3.02 -14.01 14.82
C ARG A 226 1.56 -14.43 14.69
N ILE A 227 1.05 -14.56 13.46
CA ILE A 227 -0.30 -15.05 13.19
C ILE A 227 -0.42 -16.54 13.55
N HIS A 228 0.56 -17.38 13.21
CA HIS A 228 0.58 -18.80 13.59
C HIS A 228 0.68 -19.01 15.11
N LEU A 229 1.53 -18.25 15.80
CA LEU A 229 1.65 -18.27 17.26
C LEU A 229 0.36 -17.83 17.96
N SER A 230 -0.37 -16.85 17.41
CA SER A 230 -1.68 -16.43 17.95
C SER A 230 -2.76 -17.53 17.90
N ARG A 231 -2.49 -18.61 17.16
CA ARG A 231 -3.39 -19.75 16.93
C ARG A 231 -2.89 -21.06 17.59
N SER A 232 -1.85 -21.00 18.42
CA SER A 232 -1.17 -22.19 18.99
C SER A 232 -0.63 -23.16 17.94
N GLN A 233 -0.32 -22.66 16.74
CA GLN A 233 0.29 -23.42 15.64
C GLN A 233 1.81 -23.17 15.65
N GLU A 234 2.46 -23.66 16.70
CA GLU A 234 3.86 -23.37 16.99
C GLU A 234 4.81 -24.00 15.96
N ASP A 235 4.48 -25.20 15.47
CA ASP A 235 5.31 -25.92 14.49
C ASP A 235 5.37 -25.18 13.15
N GLU A 236 4.24 -24.65 12.68
CA GLU A 236 4.16 -23.86 11.46
C GLU A 236 4.83 -22.49 11.62
N ALA A 237 4.65 -21.84 12.77
CA ALA A 237 5.35 -20.59 13.08
C ALA A 237 6.88 -20.77 13.06
N ILE A 238 7.36 -21.87 13.65
CA ILE A 238 8.78 -22.22 13.71
C ILE A 238 9.31 -22.58 12.32
N ALA A 239 8.53 -23.30 11.49
CA ALA A 239 8.92 -23.63 10.13
C ALA A 239 9.10 -22.38 9.26
N VAL A 240 8.14 -21.43 9.35
CA VAL A 240 8.18 -20.15 8.64
C VAL A 240 9.38 -19.29 9.09
N LEU A 241 9.68 -19.24 10.40
CA LEU A 241 10.86 -18.54 10.92
C LEU A 241 12.17 -19.20 10.46
N LYS A 242 12.23 -20.53 10.43
CA LYS A 242 13.42 -21.28 9.99
C LYS A 242 13.73 -21.06 8.52
N ASP A 243 12.71 -21.10 7.67
CA ASP A 243 12.86 -20.85 6.22
C ASP A 243 13.30 -19.41 5.93
N ALA A 244 12.78 -18.45 6.71
CA ALA A 244 13.22 -17.06 6.67
C ALA A 244 14.69 -16.91 7.07
N SER A 245 15.15 -17.62 8.10
CA SER A 245 16.55 -17.57 8.56
C SER A 245 17.54 -18.25 7.62
N ALA A 246 17.13 -19.36 6.97
CA ALA A 246 17.98 -20.09 6.02
C ALA A 246 18.22 -19.29 4.72
N SER A 247 17.23 -18.48 4.31
CA SER A 247 17.35 -17.58 3.16
C SER A 247 18.39 -16.46 3.40
N ASP A 248 18.60 -16.05 4.65
CA ASP A 248 19.51 -14.97 5.05
C ASP A 248 20.97 -15.47 5.17
N GLU A 249 21.17 -16.72 5.59
CA GLU A 249 22.50 -17.38 5.64
C GLU A 249 23.06 -17.69 4.25
N GLY A 250 22.20 -18.09 3.30
CA GLY A 250 22.61 -18.33 1.91
C GLY A 250 23.11 -17.08 1.18
N MET A 251 22.64 -15.89 1.59
CA MET A 251 23.08 -14.59 1.04
C MET A 251 24.46 -14.18 1.56
N ARG A 252 24.80 -14.55 2.81
CA ARG A 252 26.12 -14.26 3.42
C ARG A 252 27.25 -15.14 2.89
N LEU A 253 26.96 -16.40 2.54
CA LEU A 253 27.98 -17.34 2.05
C LEU A 253 28.44 -17.09 0.61
N HIS A 254 27.81 -16.15 -0.12
CA HIS A 254 28.21 -15.75 -1.47
C HIS A 254 29.00 -14.43 -1.53
N GLN A 255 29.33 -13.84 -0.38
CA GLN A 255 30.14 -12.61 -0.27
C GLN A 255 31.54 -12.82 0.35
N GLU A 256 31.95 -14.06 0.63
CA GLU A 256 33.33 -14.43 1.00
C GLU A 256 34.04 -15.13 -0.17
#